data_AF-A0A1H9TCX5-F1
#
_entry.id   AF-A0A1H9TCX5-F1
#
_cell.length_a   1.000
_cell.length_b   1.000
_cell.length_c   1.000
_cell.angle_alpha   90.00
_cell.angle_beta   90.00
_cell.angle_gamma   90.00
#
_symmetry.space_group_name_H-M   'P 1'
#
loop_
_entity.id
_entity.type
_entity.pdbx_description
1 polymer ?
#
loop_
_entity_poly.entity_id
_entity_poly.type
_entity_poly.pdbx_seq_one_letter_code
_entity_poly.pdbx_strand_id
1 'polypeptide(L)'
;MAERPHPSEYLANIKASAPQIVSDIKELASAEIVPSAKHAGIGGGLFSAAGVFALFALNCVLWAAVFGVSNFYHYVAGRDWFTSLALAFITLAVLLLILAALVAIIGYRQLKQVKAPSATIAEAKASISALSSSLSAGARDAKEDITPSVTSR
;
A
#
# COMPACT_ATOMS: atom_id res chain seq x y z
N MET A 1 -7.21 7.00 58.47
CA MET A 1 -7.70 6.26 57.28
C MET A 1 -7.76 7.29 56.16
N ALA A 2 -6.98 7.14 55.07
CA ALA A 2 -7.07 8.05 53.94
C ALA A 2 -8.41 7.83 53.23
N GLU A 3 -9.18 8.90 53.04
CA GLU A 3 -10.44 8.90 52.31
C GLU A 3 -10.16 8.46 50.87
N ARG A 4 -10.75 7.33 50.45
CA ARG A 4 -10.53 6.79 49.11
C ARG A 4 -11.30 7.70 48.15
N PRO A 5 -10.64 8.28 47.12
CA PRO A 5 -11.32 9.09 46.13
C PRO A 5 -12.54 8.35 45.59
N HIS A 6 -13.66 9.06 45.43
CA HIS A 6 -14.89 8.46 44.94
C HIS A 6 -14.67 8.00 43.48
N PRO A 7 -15.23 6.86 43.02
CA PRO A 7 -15.05 6.35 41.64
C PRO A 7 -15.28 7.40 40.53
N SER A 8 -16.15 8.38 40.80
CA SER A 8 -16.44 9.52 39.92
C SER A 8 -15.25 10.46 39.70
N GLU A 9 -14.35 10.62 40.67
CA GLU A 9 -13.15 11.47 40.55
C GLU A 9 -12.08 10.84 39.66
N TYR A 10 -11.91 9.50 39.72
CA TYR A 10 -11.02 8.79 38.80
C TYR A 10 -11.51 8.87 37.35
N LEU A 11 -12.82 8.71 37.15
CA LEU A 11 -13.43 8.87 35.83
C LEU A 11 -13.30 10.31 35.30
N ALA A 12 -13.50 11.30 36.16
CA ALA A 12 -13.33 12.70 35.80
C ALA A 12 -11.89 13.01 35.38
N ASN A 13 -10.91 12.50 36.12
CA ASN A 13 -9.49 12.66 35.81
C ASN A 13 -9.09 11.94 34.51
N ILE A 14 -9.56 10.72 34.26
CA ILE A 14 -9.29 10.01 33.00
C ILE A 14 -9.92 10.75 31.81
N LYS A 15 -11.16 11.22 31.94
CA LYS A 15 -11.82 12.01 30.88
C LYS A 15 -11.11 13.34 30.63
N ALA A 16 -10.59 13.98 31.68
CA ALA A 16 -9.82 15.21 31.55
C ALA A 16 -8.45 14.97 30.89
N SER A 17 -7.81 13.82 31.11
CA SER A 17 -6.50 13.48 30.53
C SER A 17 -6.57 12.80 29.15
N ALA A 18 -7.72 12.23 28.77
CA ALA A 18 -7.88 11.53 27.49
C ALA A 18 -7.53 12.39 26.24
N PRO A 19 -7.91 13.68 26.15
CA PRO A 19 -7.54 14.52 25.01
C PRO A 19 -6.02 14.71 24.87
N GLN A 20 -5.30 14.78 25.99
CA GLN A 20 -3.85 14.96 26.00
C GLN A 20 -3.15 13.72 25.44
N ILE A 21 -3.54 12.53 25.90
CA ILE A 21 -2.97 11.26 25.41
C ILE A 21 -3.23 11.07 23.91
N VAL A 22 -4.44 11.43 23.44
CA VAL A 22 -4.76 11.38 22.01
C VAL A 22 -3.90 12.34 21.20
N SER A 23 -3.64 13.55 21.74
CA SER A 23 -2.72 14.51 21.12
C SER A 23 -1.29 13.95 21.05
N ASP A 24 -0.80 13.36 22.14
CA ASP A 24 0.56 12.83 22.24
C ASP A 24 0.76 11.65 21.28
N ILE A 25 -0.21 10.74 21.17
CA ILE A 25 -0.18 9.63 20.19
C ILE A 25 -0.20 10.18 18.77
N LYS A 26 -1.04 11.19 18.50
CA LYS A 26 -1.09 11.81 17.17
C LYS A 26 0.23 12.48 16.81
N GLU A 27 0.84 13.20 17.74
CA GLU A 27 2.11 13.91 17.52
C GLU A 27 3.23 12.89 17.29
N LEU A 28 3.32 11.86 18.12
CA LEU A 28 4.33 10.82 17.99
C LEU A 28 4.15 10.00 16.71
N ALA A 29 2.93 9.54 16.43
CA ALA A 29 2.61 8.83 15.20
C ALA A 29 2.83 9.70 13.96
N SER A 30 2.52 11.01 14.03
CA SER A 30 2.79 11.92 12.93
C SER A 30 4.30 12.13 12.73
N ALA A 31 5.07 12.27 13.81
CA ALA A 31 6.51 12.44 13.76
C ALA A 31 7.23 11.22 13.13
N GLU A 32 6.68 10.01 13.28
CA GLU A 32 7.25 8.78 12.71
C GLU A 32 6.69 8.45 11.31
N ILE A 33 5.38 8.59 11.11
CA ILE A 33 4.71 8.23 9.86
C ILE A 33 4.93 9.29 8.79
N VAL A 34 4.95 10.58 9.11
CA VAL A 34 5.07 11.65 8.09
C VAL A 34 6.42 11.59 7.35
N PRO A 35 7.58 11.47 8.02
CA PRO A 35 8.85 11.32 7.31
C PRO A 35 8.88 10.03 6.48
N SER A 36 8.40 8.92 7.04
CA SER A 36 8.33 7.63 6.34
C SER A 36 7.45 7.70 5.09
N ALA A 37 6.27 8.32 5.19
CA ALA A 37 5.35 8.54 4.08
C ALA A 37 5.94 9.49 3.03
N LYS A 38 6.67 10.53 3.44
CA LYS A 38 7.35 11.45 2.53
C LYS A 38 8.44 10.74 1.75
N HIS A 39 9.29 9.96 2.40
CA HIS A 39 10.34 9.20 1.72
C HIS A 39 9.76 8.10 0.82
N ALA A 40 8.72 7.40 1.27
CA ALA A 40 7.99 6.45 0.43
C ALA A 40 7.35 7.13 -0.78
N GLY A 41 6.79 8.34 -0.61
CA GLY A 41 6.18 9.13 -1.69
C GLY A 41 7.19 9.65 -2.70
N ILE A 42 8.31 10.21 -2.23
CA ILE A 42 9.40 10.68 -3.10
C ILE A 42 10.05 9.49 -3.81
N GLY A 43 10.38 8.42 -3.08
CA GLY A 43 10.97 7.21 -3.64
C GLY A 43 10.05 6.54 -4.65
N GLY A 44 8.76 6.41 -4.33
CA GLY A 44 7.75 5.89 -5.24
C GLY A 44 7.57 6.76 -6.48
N GLY A 45 7.57 8.09 -6.32
CA GLY A 45 7.50 9.05 -7.42
C GLY A 45 8.71 8.99 -8.35
N LEU A 46 9.92 9.01 -7.79
CA LEU A 46 11.17 8.91 -8.55
C LEU A 46 11.30 7.55 -9.25
N PHE A 47 10.93 6.46 -8.58
CA PHE A 47 10.96 5.13 -9.18
C PHE A 47 9.96 5.00 -10.33
N SER A 48 8.75 5.57 -10.17
CA SER A 48 7.76 5.61 -11.24
C SER A 48 8.25 6.43 -12.44
N ALA A 49 8.86 7.60 -12.19
CA ALA A 49 9.47 8.42 -13.24
C ALA A 49 10.62 7.68 -13.95
N ALA A 50 11.50 7.03 -13.20
CA ALA A 50 12.57 6.18 -13.76
C ALA A 50 12.00 5.05 -14.63
N GLY A 51 10.89 4.44 -14.22
CA GLY A 51 10.15 3.45 -15.02
C GLY A 51 9.67 4.03 -16.36
N VAL A 52 9.09 5.23 -16.35
CA VAL A 52 8.66 5.91 -17.60
C VAL A 52 9.85 6.22 -18.51
N PHE A 53 10.95 6.76 -17.96
CA PHE A 53 12.16 7.01 -18.75
C PHE A 53 12.78 5.73 -19.29
N ALA A 54 12.77 4.64 -18.53
CA ALA A 54 13.23 3.33 -18.99
C ALA A 54 12.37 2.80 -20.15
N LEU A 55 11.05 2.98 -20.09
CA LEU A 55 10.15 2.63 -21.20
C LEU A 55 10.42 3.48 -22.45
N PHE A 56 10.71 4.78 -22.28
CA PHE A 56 11.07 5.66 -23.39
C PHE A 56 12.41 5.27 -24.02
N ALA A 57 13.44 5.01 -23.19
CA ALA A 57 14.74 4.53 -23.66
C ALA A 57 14.62 3.17 -24.37
N LEU A 58 13.82 2.26 -23.83
CA LEU A 58 13.50 0.99 -24.48
C LEU A 58 12.84 1.21 -25.84
N ASN A 59 11.93 2.18 -25.97
CA ASN A 59 11.32 2.52 -27.26
C ASN A 59 12.38 2.97 -28.28
N CYS A 60 13.32 3.84 -27.90
CA CYS A 60 14.44 4.24 -28.76
C CYS A 60 15.28 3.03 -29.21
N VAL A 61 15.58 2.10 -28.29
CA VAL A 61 16.32 0.87 -28.61
C VAL A 61 15.52 -0.02 -29.57
N LEU A 62 14.21 -0.14 -29.39
CA LEU A 62 13.35 -0.92 -30.28
C LEU A 62 13.33 -0.33 -31.70
N TRP A 63 13.23 0.99 -31.84
CA TRP A 63 13.34 1.64 -33.16
C TRP A 63 14.70 1.39 -33.81
N ALA A 64 15.79 1.54 -33.05
CA ALA A 64 17.13 1.24 -33.54
C ALA A 64 17.25 -0.24 -33.99
N ALA A 65 16.66 -1.17 -33.24
CA ALA A 65 16.61 -2.59 -33.60
C ALA A 65 15.82 -2.84 -34.89
N VAL A 66 14.66 -2.20 -35.08
CA VAL A 66 13.89 -2.29 -36.33
C VAL A 66 14.73 -1.81 -37.51
N PHE A 67 15.38 -0.64 -37.41
CA PHE A 67 16.23 -0.16 -38.49
C PHE A 67 17.43 -1.08 -38.73
N GLY A 68 18.05 -1.63 -37.67
CA GLY A 68 19.13 -2.60 -37.80
C GLY A 68 18.71 -3.87 -38.56
N VAL A 69 17.59 -4.46 -38.17
CA VAL A 69 17.02 -5.65 -38.84
C VAL A 69 16.55 -5.34 -40.25
N SER A 70 15.99 -4.15 -40.50
CA SER A 70 15.60 -3.70 -41.83
C SER A 70 16.80 -3.61 -42.78
N ASN A 71 17.92 -3.06 -42.31
CA ASN A 71 19.16 -3.02 -43.10
C ASN A 71 19.67 -4.43 -43.43
N PHE A 72 19.55 -5.39 -42.51
CA PHE A 72 19.88 -6.78 -42.79
C PHE A 72 19.02 -7.35 -43.92
N TYR A 73 17.69 -7.17 -43.87
CA TYR A 73 16.81 -7.62 -44.95
C TYR A 73 17.08 -6.92 -46.29
N HIS A 74 17.43 -5.64 -46.26
CA HIS A 74 17.71 -4.87 -47.46
C HIS A 74 19.03 -5.31 -48.12
N TYR A 75 20.14 -5.24 -47.38
CA TYR A 75 21.47 -5.48 -47.94
C TYR A 75 21.81 -6.97 -48.12
N VAL A 76 21.32 -7.84 -47.24
CA VAL A 76 21.67 -9.27 -47.27
C VAL A 76 20.63 -10.08 -48.05
N ALA A 77 19.33 -9.81 -47.84
CA ALA A 77 18.27 -10.53 -48.52
C ALA A 77 17.79 -9.87 -49.83
N GLY A 78 18.37 -8.72 -50.21
CA GLY A 78 18.09 -8.03 -51.48
C GLY A 78 16.65 -7.56 -51.61
N ARG A 79 15.95 -7.34 -50.50
CA ARG A 79 14.54 -6.90 -50.49
C ARG A 79 14.46 -5.39 -50.71
N ASP A 80 13.35 -4.94 -51.29
CA ASP A 80 13.04 -3.51 -51.36
C ASP A 80 13.01 -2.86 -49.96
N TRP A 81 13.32 -1.58 -49.88
CA TRP A 81 13.39 -0.82 -48.62
C TRP A 81 12.10 -0.94 -47.81
N PHE A 82 10.92 -0.77 -48.44
CA PHE A 82 9.64 -0.83 -47.74
C PHE A 82 9.30 -2.23 -47.25
N THR A 83 9.61 -3.25 -48.07
CA THR A 83 9.39 -4.66 -47.70
C THR A 83 10.30 -5.07 -46.54
N SER A 84 11.56 -4.63 -46.57
CA SER A 84 12.54 -4.91 -45.52
C SER A 84 12.12 -4.32 -44.18
N LEU A 85 11.61 -3.09 -44.20
CA LEU A 85 11.12 -2.41 -43.00
C LEU A 85 9.90 -3.13 -42.42
N ALA A 86 8.93 -3.51 -43.25
CA ALA A 86 7.76 -4.26 -42.82
C ALA A 86 8.13 -5.61 -42.19
N LEU A 87 9.05 -6.36 -42.80
CA LEU A 87 9.55 -7.63 -42.27
C LEU A 87 10.29 -7.45 -40.93
N ALA A 88 11.06 -6.36 -40.78
CA ALA A 88 11.73 -6.05 -39.53
C ALA A 88 10.74 -5.80 -38.38
N PHE A 89 9.68 -5.03 -38.64
CA PHE A 89 8.61 -4.82 -37.65
C PHE A 89 7.92 -6.12 -37.26
N ILE A 90 7.54 -6.96 -38.23
CA ILE A 90 6.87 -8.25 -37.95
C ILE A 90 7.79 -9.16 -37.15
N THR A 91 9.07 -9.26 -37.52
CA THR A 91 10.06 -10.10 -36.84
C THR A 91 10.25 -9.67 -35.40
N LEU A 92 10.43 -8.37 -35.17
CA LEU A 92 10.59 -7.84 -33.81
C LEU A 92 9.30 -7.98 -32.99
N ALA A 93 8.14 -7.78 -33.60
CA ALA A 93 6.85 -7.96 -32.93
C ALA A 93 6.65 -9.40 -32.44
N VAL A 94 6.95 -10.40 -33.28
CA VAL A 94 6.88 -11.82 -32.88
C VAL A 94 7.84 -12.13 -31.73
N LEU A 95 9.09 -11.64 -31.81
CA LEU A 95 10.07 -11.82 -30.73
C LEU A 95 9.59 -11.20 -29.42
N LEU A 96 9.05 -9.98 -29.45
CA LEU A 96 8.53 -9.30 -28.26
C LEU A 96 7.28 -9.97 -27.70
N LEU A 97 6.40 -10.52 -28.53
CA LEU A 97 5.23 -11.26 -28.06
C LEU A 97 5.63 -12.54 -27.34
N ILE A 98 6.63 -13.27 -27.84
CA ILE A 98 7.18 -14.45 -27.16
C ILE A 98 7.76 -14.04 -25.81
N LEU A 99 8.57 -12.98 -25.77
CA LEU A 99 9.14 -12.47 -24.52
C LEU A 99 8.04 -12.04 -23.54
N ALA A 100 7.02 -11.32 -24.01
CA ALA A 100 5.89 -10.86 -23.22
C ALA A 100 5.10 -12.03 -22.63
N ALA A 101 4.86 -13.10 -23.40
CA ALA A 101 4.22 -14.31 -22.90
C ALA A 101 5.01 -14.95 -21.76
N LEU A 102 6.35 -15.05 -21.90
CA LEU A 102 7.21 -15.58 -20.85
C LEU A 102 7.16 -14.73 -19.58
N VAL A 103 7.31 -13.41 -19.72
CA VAL A 103 7.24 -12.47 -18.60
C VAL A 103 5.86 -12.51 -17.93
N ALA A 104 4.77 -12.58 -18.71
CA ALA A 104 3.41 -12.68 -18.19
C ALA A 104 3.19 -13.98 -17.39
N ILE A 105 3.70 -15.11 -17.87
CA ILE A 105 3.62 -16.39 -17.15
C ILE A 105 4.38 -16.30 -15.82
N ILE A 106 5.60 -15.75 -15.82
CA ILE A 106 6.39 -15.58 -14.60
C ILE A 106 5.67 -14.64 -13.63
N GLY A 107 5.20 -13.49 -14.11
CA GLY A 107 4.46 -12.52 -13.30
C GLY A 107 3.19 -13.13 -12.70
N TYR A 108 2.42 -13.88 -13.48
CA TYR A 108 1.23 -14.58 -13.00
C TYR A 108 1.55 -15.60 -11.91
N ARG A 109 2.67 -16.34 -12.03
CA ARG A 109 3.12 -17.27 -10.99
C ARG A 109 3.57 -16.56 -9.71
N GLN A 110 4.17 -15.38 -9.81
CA GLN A 110 4.53 -14.56 -8.65
C GLN A 110 3.29 -13.98 -7.97
N LEU A 111 2.31 -13.48 -8.74
CA LEU A 111 1.05 -12.98 -8.19
C LEU A 111 0.27 -14.06 -7.43
N LYS A 112 0.29 -15.31 -7.93
CA LYS A 112 -0.32 -16.45 -7.22
C LYS A 112 0.32 -16.78 -5.87
N GLN A 113 1.57 -16.37 -5.65
CA GLN A 113 2.25 -16.58 -4.36
C GLN A 113 1.91 -15.48 -3.34
N VAL A 114 1.35 -14.35 -3.78
CA VAL A 114 0.93 -13.27 -2.88
C VAL A 114 -0.31 -13.73 -2.11
N LYS A 115 -0.12 -14.08 -0.85
CA LYS A 115 -1.22 -14.33 0.10
C LYS A 115 -1.60 -13.01 0.77
N ALA A 116 -2.90 -12.75 0.89
CA ALA A 116 -3.38 -11.60 1.66
C ALA A 116 -2.93 -11.72 3.12
N PRO A 117 -2.54 -10.62 3.79
CA PRO A 117 -2.14 -10.62 5.20
C PRO A 117 -3.38 -10.75 6.12
N SER A 118 -4.05 -11.91 6.06
CA SER A 118 -5.32 -12.17 6.75
C SER A 118 -5.19 -12.09 8.27
N ALA A 119 -4.08 -12.56 8.85
CA ALA A 119 -3.81 -12.49 10.28
C ALA A 119 -3.75 -11.04 10.77
N THR A 120 -2.97 -10.19 10.09
CA THR A 120 -2.86 -8.76 10.42
C THR A 120 -4.20 -8.04 10.28
N ILE A 121 -4.99 -8.36 9.25
CA ILE A 121 -6.34 -7.79 9.09
C ILE A 121 -7.27 -8.25 10.21
N ALA A 122 -7.21 -9.52 10.62
CA ALA A 122 -8.01 -10.06 11.69
C ALA A 122 -7.65 -9.46 13.06
N GLU A 123 -6.37 -9.33 13.37
CA GLU A 123 -5.86 -8.69 14.59
C GLU A 123 -6.22 -7.20 14.67
N ALA A 124 -6.13 -6.48 13.55
CA ALA A 124 -6.55 -5.09 13.48
C ALA A 124 -8.06 -4.95 13.79
N LYS A 125 -8.89 -5.83 13.20
CA LYS A 125 -10.35 -5.85 13.48
C LYS A 125 -10.65 -6.23 14.92
N ALA A 126 -9.96 -7.21 15.47
CA ALA A 126 -10.12 -7.65 16.86
C ALA A 126 -9.78 -6.54 17.84
N SER A 127 -8.67 -5.82 17.61
CA SER A 127 -8.25 -4.68 18.44
C SER A 127 -9.30 -3.55 18.45
N ILE A 128 -9.85 -3.22 17.28
CA ILE A 128 -10.91 -2.20 17.16
C ILE A 128 -12.19 -2.64 17.88
N SER A 129 -12.59 -3.91 17.72
CA SER A 129 -13.78 -4.45 18.38
C SER A 129 -13.63 -4.47 19.90
N ALA A 130 -12.48 -4.92 20.41
CA ALA A 130 -12.20 -4.98 21.84
C ALA A 130 -12.23 -3.58 22.48
N LEU A 131 -11.68 -2.58 21.79
CA LEU A 131 -11.71 -1.19 22.23
C LEU A 131 -13.14 -0.61 22.26
N SER A 132 -13.97 -0.93 21.27
CA SER A 132 -15.36 -0.48 21.24
C SER A 132 -16.19 -1.12 22.37
N SER A 133 -15.98 -2.42 22.62
CA SER A 133 -16.68 -3.15 23.69
C SER A 133 -16.31 -2.64 25.07
N SER A 134 -15.03 -2.37 25.34
CA SER A 134 -14.59 -1.85 26.65
C SER A 134 -15.11 -0.44 26.91
N LEU A 135 -15.16 0.42 25.89
CA LEU A 135 -15.74 1.76 26.01
C LEU A 135 -17.25 1.71 26.29
N SER A 136 -17.98 0.84 25.59
CA SER A 136 -19.42 0.63 25.81
C SER A 136 -19.72 0.09 27.20
N ALA A 137 -18.90 -0.85 27.71
CA ALA A 137 -19.08 -1.43 29.03
C ALA A 137 -18.81 -0.39 30.13
N GLY A 138 -17.68 0.33 30.03
CA GLY A 138 -17.33 1.38 31.00
C GLY A 138 -18.33 2.55 31.02
N ALA A 139 -18.94 2.89 29.87
CA ALA A 139 -20.00 3.90 29.81
C ALA A 139 -21.31 3.44 30.48
N ARG A 140 -21.55 2.13 30.55
CA ARG A 140 -22.75 1.53 31.16
C ARG A 140 -22.59 1.40 32.68
N ASP A 141 -21.47 0.88 33.15
CA ASP A 141 -21.11 0.78 34.58
C ASP A 141 -21.15 2.15 35.25
N ALA A 142 -20.54 3.16 34.60
CA ALA A 142 -20.56 4.53 35.11
C ALA A 142 -21.97 5.14 35.20
N LYS A 143 -22.94 4.64 34.42
CA LYS A 143 -24.33 5.11 34.46
C LYS A 143 -25.15 4.38 35.53
N GLU A 144 -24.74 3.17 35.91
CA GLU A 144 -25.40 2.32 36.90
C GLU A 144 -24.96 2.71 38.33
N ASP A 145 -23.68 3.05 38.54
CA ASP A 145 -23.15 3.55 39.82
C ASP A 145 -23.67 4.95 40.23
N ILE A 146 -24.15 5.75 39.26
CA ILE A 146 -24.71 7.10 39.52
C ILE A 146 -26.19 7.04 39.90
N THR A 147 -26.89 5.94 39.64
CA THR A 147 -28.24 5.70 40.14
C THR A 147 -28.17 5.02 41.50
N PRO A 148 -28.42 5.71 42.64
CA PRO A 148 -28.43 5.05 43.93
C PRO A 148 -29.48 3.95 43.90
N SER A 149 -29.07 2.73 44.24
CA SER A 149 -29.95 1.58 44.42
C SER A 149 -30.93 1.87 45.56
N VAL A 150 -32.02 2.55 45.26
CA VAL A 150 -33.23 2.48 46.09
C VAL A 150 -33.86 1.13 45.79
N THR A 151 -33.44 0.07 46.49
CA THR A 151 -34.34 -0.99 46.99
C THR A 151 -33.63 -2.09 47.81
N SER A 152 -34.08 -2.20 49.08
CA SER A 152 -34.10 -3.36 50.01
C SER A 152 -32.75 -3.93 50.50
N ARG A 153 -32.50 -4.08 51.80
CA ARG A 153 -33.35 -4.35 52.97
C ARG A 153 -32.93 -3.54 54.20
#